data_AF-A0AAD5SKI8-F1
#
_entry.id   AF-A0AAD5SKI8-F1
#
_cell.length_a   1.000
_cell.length_b   1.000
_cell.length_c   1.000
_cell.angle_alpha   90.00
_cell.angle_beta   90.00
_cell.angle_gamma   90.00
#
_symmetry.space_group_name_H-M   'P 1'
#
loop_
_entity.id
_entity.type
_entity.pdbx_description
1 polymer ?
#
loop_
_entity_poly.entity_id
_entity_poly.type
_entity_poly.pdbx_seq_one_letter_code
_entity_poly.pdbx_strand_id
1 'polypeptide(L)'
;MSRSDFQEELKILNPIFAEWSERNRDRNQLDVASSVNPDGDVDLMLDYSLFKYPTCPSCPSGMMKPSLVFFGENITHTVRDNAFSMVDNASALLAVGTSLQVFSAFRLLRRIKESGPPGRKIMILNMGETRGDALADERISAGSSAVLAEVLEIVSR
;
A
#
# COMPACT_ATOMS: atom_id res chain seq x y z
N MET A 1 5.14 5.41 -22.41
CA MET A 1 5.59 4.02 -22.18
C MET A 1 4.69 3.41 -21.12
N SER A 2 4.13 2.23 -21.37
CA SER A 2 3.31 1.54 -20.36
C SER A 2 4.20 0.83 -19.33
N ARG A 3 3.61 0.39 -18.21
CA ARG A 3 4.30 -0.48 -17.24
C ARG A 3 4.86 -1.74 -17.90
N SER A 4 4.08 -2.36 -18.78
CA SER A 4 4.48 -3.59 -19.46
C SER A 4 5.64 -3.36 -20.42
N ASP A 5 5.62 -2.26 -21.19
CA ASP A 5 6.73 -1.91 -22.09
C ASP A 5 8.02 -1.69 -21.30
N PHE A 6 7.94 -0.96 -20.18
CA PHE A 6 9.07 -0.73 -19.30
C PHE A 6 9.63 -2.03 -18.70
N GLN A 7 8.75 -2.96 -18.34
CA GLN A 7 9.14 -4.27 -17.83
C GLN A 7 9.87 -5.12 -18.88
N GLU A 8 9.45 -5.05 -20.15
CA GLU A 8 10.14 -5.73 -21.25
C GLU A 8 11.50 -5.09 -21.55
N GLU A 9 11.59 -3.75 -21.53
CA GLU A 9 12.86 -3.05 -21.70
C GLU A 9 13.86 -3.41 -20.58
N LEU A 10 13.39 -3.51 -19.33
CA LEU A 10 14.20 -4.00 -18.21
C LEU A 10 14.74 -5.41 -18.47
N LYS A 11 13.95 -6.33 -19.01
CA LYS A 11 14.41 -7.69 -19.33
C LYS A 11 15.46 -7.68 -20.44
N ILE A 12 15.24 -6.89 -21.48
CA ILE A 12 16.17 -6.76 -22.62
C ILE A 12 17.53 -6.23 -22.15
N LEU A 13 17.54 -5.23 -21.26
CA LEU A 13 18.77 -4.65 -20.72
C LEU A 13 19.47 -5.56 -19.70
N ASN A 14 18.72 -6.46 -19.05
CA ASN A 14 19.18 -7.27 -17.92
C ASN A 14 18.87 -8.76 -18.10
N PRO A 15 19.45 -9.43 -19.13
CA PRO A 15 19.10 -10.82 -19.45
C PRO A 15 19.38 -11.81 -18.30
N ILE A 16 20.47 -11.60 -17.54
CA ILE A 16 20.81 -12.44 -16.37
C ILE A 16 19.73 -12.34 -15.29
N PHE A 17 19.25 -11.13 -15.01
CA PHE A 17 18.21 -10.89 -14.00
C PHE A 17 16.85 -11.42 -14.46
N ALA A 18 16.53 -11.28 -15.76
CA ALA A 18 15.33 -11.84 -16.35
C ALA A 18 15.30 -13.37 -16.24
N GLU A 19 16.40 -14.03 -16.61
CA GLU A 19 16.54 -15.49 -16.51
C GLU A 19 16.47 -15.96 -15.05
N TRP A 20 17.11 -15.24 -14.13
CA TRP A 20 16.99 -15.52 -12.70
C TRP A 20 15.54 -15.42 -12.22
N SER A 21 14.82 -14.37 -12.62
CA SER A 21 13.42 -14.14 -12.21
C SER A 21 12.49 -15.25 -12.72
N GLU A 22 12.70 -15.74 -13.94
CA GLU A 22 11.92 -16.86 -14.49
C GLU A 22 12.20 -18.19 -13.77
N ARG A 23 13.46 -18.46 -13.45
CA ARG A 23 13.88 -19.67 -12.72
C ARG A 23 13.42 -19.70 -11.27
N ASN A 24 13.38 -18.54 -10.61
CA ASN A 24 13.01 -18.38 -9.21
C ASN A 24 11.60 -17.81 -9.05
N ARG A 25 10.74 -18.00 -10.06
CA ARG A 25 9.36 -17.55 -9.99
C ARG A 25 8.61 -18.38 -8.97
N ASP A 26 8.23 -17.76 -7.87
CA ASP A 26 7.54 -18.47 -6.80
C ASP A 26 6.11 -18.85 -7.25
N ARG A 27 5.84 -20.15 -7.38
CA ARG A 27 4.60 -20.68 -7.98
C ARG A 27 3.46 -20.88 -6.97
N ASN A 28 3.73 -20.73 -5.67
CA ASN A 28 2.77 -21.01 -4.58
C ASN A 28 2.13 -19.76 -3.96
N GLN A 29 2.16 -18.61 -4.63
CA GLN A 29 1.69 -17.34 -4.07
C GLN A 29 0.15 -17.23 -4.04
N LEU A 30 -0.46 -17.80 -3.00
CA LEU A 30 -1.84 -17.49 -2.60
C LEU A 30 -1.91 -16.29 -1.64
N ASP A 31 -0.77 -15.81 -1.14
CA ASP A 31 -0.72 -14.66 -0.26
C ASP A 31 0.56 -13.85 -0.51
N VAL A 32 0.43 -12.54 -0.64
CA VAL A 32 1.50 -11.57 -0.98
C VAL A 32 2.61 -11.57 0.09
N ALA A 33 2.38 -12.19 1.25
CA ALA A 33 3.26 -12.19 2.40
C ALA A 33 4.34 -13.29 2.43
N SER A 34 4.42 -14.22 1.47
CA SER A 34 5.24 -15.44 1.66
C SER A 34 6.64 -15.46 1.00
N SER A 35 6.99 -14.50 0.13
CA SER A 35 8.35 -14.41 -0.44
C SER A 35 8.73 -13.05 -1.03
N VAL A 36 7.75 -12.18 -1.24
CA VAL A 36 7.91 -10.83 -1.80
C VAL A 36 7.51 -9.85 -0.72
N ASN A 37 8.26 -8.76 -0.55
CA ASN A 37 7.88 -7.70 0.37
C ASN A 37 6.55 -7.05 -0.09
N PRO A 38 5.79 -6.39 0.81
CA PRO A 38 4.51 -5.78 0.46
C PRO A 38 4.57 -4.72 -0.66
N ASP A 39 5.75 -4.14 -0.91
CA ASP A 39 6.05 -3.19 -1.99
C ASP A 39 6.45 -3.85 -3.31
N GLY A 40 6.59 -5.18 -3.33
CA GLY A 40 7.01 -5.95 -4.50
C GLY A 40 8.51 -6.27 -4.52
N ASP A 41 9.28 -5.87 -3.51
CA ASP A 41 10.72 -6.10 -3.47
C ASP A 41 11.04 -7.58 -3.22
N VAL A 42 12.11 -8.05 -3.87
CA VAL A 42 12.69 -9.37 -3.72
C VAL A 42 14.20 -9.25 -3.51
N ASP A 43 14.75 -10.06 -2.63
CA ASP A 43 16.21 -10.11 -2.47
C ASP A 43 16.83 -11.01 -3.54
N LEU A 44 17.68 -10.42 -4.37
CA LEU A 44 18.40 -11.10 -5.43
C LEU A 44 19.78 -11.49 -4.92
N MET A 45 20.13 -12.78 -5.00
CA MET A 45 21.51 -13.25 -4.79
C MET A 45 22.39 -13.02 -6.03
N LEU A 46 22.31 -11.82 -6.61
CA LEU A 46 23.06 -11.37 -7.77
C LEU A 46 23.75 -10.04 -7.47
N ASP A 47 24.80 -9.72 -8.21
CA ASP A 47 25.47 -8.42 -8.11
C ASP A 47 24.61 -7.32 -8.76
N TYR A 48 23.98 -6.48 -7.94
CA TYR A 48 23.15 -5.36 -8.39
C TYR A 48 23.91 -4.32 -9.23
N SER A 49 25.25 -4.25 -9.15
CA SER A 49 26.04 -3.32 -9.97
C SER A 49 25.96 -3.63 -11.47
N LEU A 50 25.56 -4.86 -11.82
CA LEU A 50 25.33 -5.29 -13.20
C LEU A 50 23.97 -4.86 -13.74
N PHE A 51 23.07 -4.35 -12.89
CA PHE A 51 21.73 -3.97 -13.28
C PHE A 51 21.72 -2.62 -14.02
N LYS A 52 21.04 -2.59 -15.16
CA LYS A 52 20.91 -1.44 -16.05
C LYS A 52 19.48 -0.94 -16.03
N TYR A 53 19.30 0.32 -15.65
CA TYR A 53 18.01 0.98 -15.70
C TYR A 53 17.75 1.56 -17.09
N PRO A 54 16.53 1.43 -17.65
CA PRO A 54 16.17 2.11 -18.87
C PRO A 54 16.23 3.63 -18.71
N THR A 55 16.59 4.33 -19.78
CA THR A 55 16.60 5.79 -19.81
C THR A 55 15.19 6.34 -19.95
N CYS A 56 14.95 7.51 -19.38
CA CYS A 56 13.71 8.24 -19.58
C CYS A 56 13.47 8.56 -21.06
N PRO A 57 12.34 8.15 -21.67
CA PRO A 57 12.09 8.36 -23.11
C PRO A 57 11.85 9.83 -23.47
N SER A 58 11.63 10.70 -22.49
CA SER A 58 11.34 12.12 -22.69
C SER A 58 12.41 13.04 -22.12
N CYS A 59 13.44 12.51 -21.46
CA CYS A 59 14.45 13.32 -20.79
C CYS A 59 15.87 12.75 -20.96
N PRO A 60 16.88 13.58 -21.33
CA PRO A 60 18.20 13.08 -21.74
C PRO A 60 19.03 12.38 -20.64
N SER A 61 18.71 12.64 -19.37
CA SER A 61 19.52 12.19 -18.22
C SER A 61 18.69 11.88 -16.97
N GLY A 62 17.36 11.82 -17.09
CA GLY A 62 16.49 11.60 -15.94
C GLY A 62 16.43 10.13 -15.52
N MET A 63 16.55 9.89 -14.22
CA MET A 63 16.25 8.60 -13.61
C MET A 63 14.74 8.44 -13.46
N MET A 64 14.22 7.25 -13.78
CA MET A 64 12.82 6.91 -13.53
C MET A 64 12.67 6.33 -12.13
N LYS A 65 11.70 6.85 -11.38
CA LYS A 65 11.28 6.34 -10.07
C LYS A 65 9.86 5.81 -10.20
N PRO A 66 9.50 4.69 -9.55
CA PRO A 66 8.11 4.26 -9.47
C PRO A 66 7.27 5.36 -8.80
N SER A 67 6.01 5.47 -9.23
CA SER A 67 5.05 6.45 -8.72
C SER A 67 4.48 6.03 -7.36
N LEU A 68 5.36 5.90 -6.37
CA LEU A 68 5.09 5.50 -4.98
C LEU A 68 5.69 6.54 -4.03
N VAL A 69 5.23 6.57 -2.78
CA VAL A 69 5.79 7.41 -1.72
C VAL A 69 6.71 6.55 -0.84
N PHE A 70 8.00 6.83 -0.87
CA PHE A 70 9.00 6.17 -0.04
C PHE A 70 9.05 6.77 1.37
N PHE A 71 9.66 6.04 2.31
CA PHE A 71 9.97 6.57 3.62
C PHE A 71 10.84 7.83 3.49
N GLY A 72 10.47 8.89 4.22
CA GLY A 72 11.12 10.20 4.13
C GLY A 72 10.51 11.13 3.07
N GLU A 73 9.69 10.62 2.14
CA GLU A 73 8.95 11.45 1.20
C GLU A 73 7.63 11.95 1.80
N ASN A 74 7.17 13.08 1.30
CA ASN A 74 5.84 13.61 1.62
C ASN A 74 4.84 13.17 0.55
N ILE A 75 3.63 12.80 0.99
CA ILE A 75 2.51 12.68 0.06
C ILE A 75 2.19 14.05 -0.54
N THR A 76 1.66 14.07 -1.77
CA THR A 76 1.27 15.33 -2.41
C THR A 76 0.16 16.03 -1.63
N HIS A 77 0.16 17.36 -1.67
CA HIS A 77 -0.88 18.19 -1.03
C HIS A 77 -2.28 17.79 -1.49
N THR A 78 -2.45 17.56 -2.79
CA THR A 78 -3.74 17.14 -3.36
C THR A 78 -4.26 15.84 -2.74
N VAL A 79 -3.42 14.80 -2.63
CA VAL A 79 -3.83 13.52 -2.01
C VAL A 79 -4.15 13.71 -0.53
N ARG A 80 -3.32 14.48 0.19
CA ARG A 80 -3.54 14.81 1.60
C ARG A 80 -4.89 15.51 1.81
N ASP A 81 -5.12 16.58 1.05
CA ASP A 81 -6.25 17.48 1.25
C ASP A 81 -7.56 16.78 0.86
N ASN A 82 -7.53 15.95 -0.19
CA ASN A 82 -8.65 15.08 -0.54
C ASN A 82 -8.97 14.09 0.59
N ALA A 83 -7.97 13.38 1.13
CA ALA A 83 -8.18 12.45 2.24
C ALA A 83 -8.74 13.15 3.49
N PHE A 84 -8.27 14.37 3.79
CA PHE A 84 -8.79 15.18 4.89
C PHE A 84 -10.24 15.59 4.66
N SER A 85 -10.58 16.08 3.47
CA SER A 85 -11.95 16.43 3.11
C SER A 85 -12.91 15.24 3.23
N MET A 86 -12.49 14.05 2.81
CA MET A 86 -13.30 12.84 2.96
C MET A 86 -13.57 12.51 4.43
N VAL A 87 -12.55 12.63 5.29
CA VAL A 87 -12.68 12.38 6.73
C VAL A 87 -13.55 13.44 7.42
N ASP A 88 -13.44 14.70 7.02
CA ASP A 88 -14.22 15.79 7.61
C ASP A 88 -15.72 15.61 7.36
N ASN A 89 -16.07 15.11 6.17
CA ASN A 89 -17.45 14.86 5.76
C ASN A 89 -17.98 13.46 6.15
N ALA A 90 -17.14 12.59 6.72
CA ALA A 90 -17.54 11.25 7.11
C ALA A 90 -18.31 11.23 8.43
N SER A 91 -19.34 10.38 8.53
CA SER A 91 -20.04 10.08 9.79
C SER A 91 -19.33 9.01 10.62
N ALA A 92 -18.52 8.17 9.98
CA ALA A 92 -17.70 7.14 10.61
C ALA A 92 -16.46 6.82 9.77
N LEU A 93 -15.45 6.22 10.40
CA LEU A 93 -14.21 5.75 9.77
C LEU A 93 -13.96 4.28 10.14
N LEU A 94 -13.77 3.44 9.14
CA LEU A 94 -13.38 2.04 9.29
C LEU A 94 -11.93 1.87 8.81
N ALA A 95 -11.03 1.50 9.70
CA ALA A 95 -9.66 1.12 9.36
C ALA A 95 -9.58 -0.40 9.19
N VAL A 96 -9.07 -0.89 8.06
CA VAL A 96 -9.01 -2.32 7.73
C VAL A 96 -7.58 -2.73 7.42
N GLY A 97 -7.10 -3.82 8.04
CA GLY A 97 -5.82 -4.45 7.66
C GLY A 97 -4.60 -3.54 7.80
N THR A 98 -4.59 -2.65 8.79
CA THR A 98 -3.50 -1.72 9.03
C THR A 98 -3.15 -1.63 10.51
N SER A 99 -1.86 -1.68 10.82
CA SER A 99 -1.34 -1.47 12.18
C SER A 99 -1.41 0.00 12.61
N LEU A 100 -1.65 0.92 11.67
CA LEU A 100 -1.68 2.38 11.88
C LEU A 100 -0.39 2.95 12.49
N GLN A 101 0.73 2.24 12.37
CA GLN A 101 2.00 2.72 12.93
C GLN A 101 2.53 3.95 12.19
N VAL A 102 2.38 3.97 10.86
CA VAL A 102 2.79 5.09 10.01
C VAL A 102 1.81 6.26 10.17
N PHE A 103 2.36 7.45 10.44
CA PHE A 103 1.57 8.63 10.80
C PHE A 103 0.63 9.12 9.68
N SER A 104 0.95 8.84 8.41
CA SER A 104 0.18 9.25 7.24
C SER A 104 -1.28 8.80 7.30
N ALA A 105 -1.51 7.55 7.74
CA ALA A 105 -2.84 6.99 7.96
C ALA A 105 -3.38 7.33 9.37
N PHE A 106 -2.55 7.21 10.41
CA PHE A 106 -2.98 7.46 11.79
C PHE A 106 -3.56 8.86 12.02
N ARG A 107 -3.03 9.89 11.35
CA ARG A 107 -3.55 11.26 11.45
C ARG A 107 -5.00 11.41 10.98
N LEU A 108 -5.49 10.50 10.14
CA LEU A 108 -6.90 10.50 9.71
C LEU A 108 -7.82 10.10 10.86
N LEU A 109 -7.43 9.12 11.68
CA LEU A 109 -8.16 8.74 12.88
C LEU A 109 -8.15 9.87 13.92
N ARG A 110 -7.02 10.57 14.07
CA ARG A 110 -6.98 11.76 14.93
C ARG A 110 -7.93 12.85 14.43
N ARG A 111 -7.91 13.14 13.13
CA ARG A 111 -8.74 14.16 12.50
C ARG A 111 -10.24 13.90 12.69
N ILE A 112 -10.70 12.65 12.60
CA ILE A 112 -12.12 12.34 12.82
C ILE A 112 -12.55 12.48 14.30
N LYS A 113 -11.63 12.46 15.27
CA LYS A 113 -11.95 12.80 16.66
C LYS A 113 -11.81 14.30 16.95
N GLU A 114 -10.83 14.96 16.34
CA GLU A 114 -10.47 16.35 16.67
C GLU A 114 -11.27 17.42 15.90
N SER A 115 -11.64 17.18 14.63
CA SER A 115 -12.00 18.28 13.69
C SER A 115 -13.41 18.24 13.12
N GLY A 116 -14.35 17.52 13.71
CA GLY A 116 -15.69 17.44 13.12
C GLY A 116 -16.76 16.97 14.09
N PRO A 117 -17.96 16.68 13.59
CA PRO A 117 -19.14 16.61 14.43
C PRO A 117 -18.99 15.62 15.59
N PRO A 118 -19.51 15.96 16.78
CA PRO A 118 -19.57 15.00 17.87
C PRO A 118 -20.37 13.76 17.45
N GLY A 119 -20.00 12.60 18.00
CA GLY A 119 -20.69 11.33 17.75
C GLY A 119 -20.15 10.49 16.59
N ARG A 120 -19.14 10.97 15.85
CA ARG A 120 -18.48 10.17 14.80
C ARG A 120 -17.75 8.96 15.37
N LYS A 121 -17.89 7.83 14.68
CA LYS A 121 -17.39 6.53 15.12
C LYS A 121 -16.14 6.09 14.38
N ILE A 122 -15.22 5.46 15.10
CA ILE A 122 -14.05 4.77 14.55
C ILE A 122 -14.21 3.28 14.81
N MET A 123 -14.13 2.48 13.76
CA MET A 123 -14.05 1.03 13.86
C MET A 123 -12.71 0.54 13.28
N ILE A 124 -12.14 -0.50 13.88
CA ILE A 124 -10.91 -1.13 13.40
C ILE A 124 -11.16 -2.62 13.15
N LEU A 125 -10.89 -3.08 11.93
CA LEU A 125 -10.87 -4.49 11.53
C LEU A 125 -9.43 -4.87 11.22
N ASN A 126 -8.74 -5.45 12.20
CA ASN A 126 -7.34 -5.83 12.04
C ASN A 126 -6.96 -6.99 12.96
N MET A 127 -6.17 -7.92 12.44
CA MET A 127 -5.51 -8.94 13.25
C MET A 127 -4.31 -8.34 13.97
N GLY A 128 -4.25 -8.49 15.29
CA GLY A 128 -3.22 -7.86 16.11
C GLY A 128 -3.52 -6.40 16.48
N GLU A 129 -2.69 -5.85 17.36
CA GLU A 129 -2.85 -4.49 17.91
C GLU A 129 -2.60 -3.40 16.88
N THR A 130 -3.24 -2.24 17.07
CA THR A 130 -2.98 -1.06 16.26
C THR A 130 -2.62 0.14 17.13
N ARG A 131 -1.88 1.08 16.57
CA ARG A 131 -1.65 2.38 17.20
C ARG A 131 -2.95 3.18 17.43
N GLY A 132 -4.00 2.85 16.69
CA GLY A 132 -5.31 3.49 16.74
C GLY A 132 -6.26 2.95 17.80
N ASP A 133 -5.89 1.89 18.53
CA ASP A 133 -6.82 1.16 19.42
C ASP A 133 -7.45 2.08 20.49
N ALA A 134 -6.68 3.01 21.05
CA ALA A 134 -7.20 3.97 22.04
C ALA A 134 -8.18 5.01 21.49
N LEU A 135 -8.23 5.19 20.16
CA LEU A 135 -9.17 6.11 19.49
C LEU A 135 -10.41 5.39 18.96
N ALA A 136 -10.36 4.05 18.85
CA ALA A 136 -11.43 3.25 18.30
C ALA A 136 -12.62 3.18 19.26
N ASP A 137 -13.82 3.26 18.70
CA ASP A 137 -15.05 2.94 19.43
C ASP A 137 -15.27 1.42 19.48
N GLU A 138 -14.89 0.70 18.42
CA GLU A 138 -15.01 -0.76 18.31
C GLU A 138 -13.81 -1.37 17.57
N ARG A 139 -13.43 -2.59 17.97
CA ARG A 139 -12.36 -3.36 17.31
C ARG A 139 -12.78 -4.79 17.06
N ILE A 140 -12.55 -5.26 15.83
CA ILE A 140 -12.78 -6.62 15.38
C ILE A 140 -11.43 -7.24 15.04
N SER A 141 -11.05 -8.27 15.80
CA SER A 141 -9.82 -9.04 15.59
C SER A 141 -10.10 -10.28 14.75
N ALA A 142 -10.20 -10.10 13.44
CA ALA A 142 -10.44 -11.18 12.48
C ALA A 142 -9.80 -10.86 11.11
N GLY A 143 -9.68 -11.87 10.25
CA GLY A 143 -9.26 -11.69 8.86
C GLY A 143 -10.27 -10.82 8.10
N SER A 144 -9.78 -9.75 7.45
CA SER A 144 -10.65 -8.77 6.79
C SER A 144 -11.50 -9.38 5.67
N SER A 145 -10.95 -10.33 4.90
CA SER A 145 -11.65 -10.99 3.81
C SER A 145 -12.91 -11.73 4.28
N ALA A 146 -12.82 -12.49 5.38
CA ALA A 146 -13.96 -13.23 5.91
C ALA A 146 -15.06 -12.28 6.40
N VAL A 147 -14.69 -11.27 7.19
CA VAL A 147 -15.64 -10.31 7.75
C VAL A 147 -16.32 -9.49 6.65
N LEU A 148 -15.56 -8.98 5.68
CA LEU A 148 -16.12 -8.14 4.62
C LEU A 148 -17.00 -8.94 3.64
N ALA A 149 -16.73 -10.22 3.44
CA ALA A 149 -17.60 -11.11 2.66
C ALA A 149 -18.97 -11.27 3.34
N GLU A 150 -19.00 -11.48 4.66
CA GLU A 150 -20.25 -11.54 5.42
C GLU A 150 -21.00 -10.20 5.42
N VAL A 151 -20.29 -9.08 5.56
CA VAL A 151 -20.89 -7.74 5.47
C VAL A 151 -21.55 -7.54 4.10
N LEU A 152 -20.90 -7.97 3.01
CA LEU A 152 -21.46 -7.87 1.66
C LEU A 152 -22.80 -8.58 1.54
N GLU A 153 -22.92 -9.79 2.08
CA GLU A 153 -24.17 -10.58 2.10
C GLU A 153 -25.30 -9.89 2.86
N ILE A 154 -24.97 -9.10 3.88
CA ILE A 154 -25.94 -8.38 4.71
C ILE A 154 -26.40 -7.09 4.02
N VAL A 155 -25.47 -6.29 3.49
CA VAL A 155 -25.78 -4.96 2.91
C VAL A 155 -26.30 -5.02 1.48
N SER A 156 -26.16 -6.16 0.80
CA SER A 156 -26.70 -6.37 -0.55
C SER A 156 -28.15 -6.87 -0.55
N ARG A 157 -28.76 -7.02 0.63
CA ARG A 157 -30.19 -7.32 0.82
C ARG A 157 -30.98 -6.03 0.93
#